data_AF-A0A920F8B3-F1
#
_entry.id   AF-A0A920F8B3-F1
#
_cell.length_a   1.000
_cell.length_b   1.000
_cell.length_c   1.000
_cell.angle_alpha   90.00
_cell.angle_beta   90.00
_cell.angle_gamma   90.00
#
_symmetry.space_group_name_H-M   'P 1'
#
loop_
_entity.id
_entity.type
_entity.pdbx_description
1 polymer ?
#
loop_
_entity_poly.entity_id
_entity_poly.type
_entity_poly.pdbx_seq_one_letter_code
_entity_poly.pdbx_strand_id
1 'polypeptide(L)'
;MRMANLQEWNEKSFDSLERAKELSYSATKREQQHVDALEAWCTGNLKQTVRIWDNILTEYPHDILALRLSHNMHFFLGDIWRMRDSLARVLPNWDEGVDGYGFVLGCRCFALEEAGQYEEAEPLGRRAIDINENDIWAGHAVAHVLEMQGRRREGIDWITKYQEPWRKRGVFSKHLWWHRALHYLEFNDVEAVINSFDKEFWAEPSEDNIDICNSF
;
A
#
# COMPACT_ATOMS: atom_id res chain seq x y z
N MET A 1 13.32 0.14 23.02
CA MET A 1 11.98 0.63 22.66
C MET A 1 11.37 1.42 23.82
N ARG A 2 11.20 2.75 23.71
CA ARG A 2 10.05 3.38 24.40
C ARG A 2 8.86 2.96 23.55
N MET A 3 8.10 1.97 23.99
CA MET A 3 6.77 1.78 23.43
C MET A 3 6.07 3.10 23.72
N ALA A 4 5.87 3.96 22.73
CA ALA A 4 4.86 4.98 22.87
C ALA A 4 3.58 4.21 23.23
N ASN A 5 3.10 4.49 24.44
CA ASN A 5 2.02 3.71 25.05
C ASN A 5 0.84 3.76 24.05
N LEU A 6 0.20 2.63 23.74
CA LEU A 6 -0.99 2.63 22.88
C LEU A 6 -2.02 3.66 23.37
N GLN A 7 -2.04 3.91 24.67
CA GLN A 7 -2.79 4.99 25.30
C GLN A 7 -2.39 6.40 24.80
N GLU A 8 -1.11 6.71 24.69
CA GLU A 8 -0.61 8.00 24.19
C GLU A 8 -1.05 8.23 22.73
N TRP A 9 -1.02 7.19 21.89
CA TRP A 9 -1.50 7.29 20.51
C TRP A 9 -3.02 7.44 20.41
N ASN A 10 -3.75 6.77 21.29
CA ASN A 10 -5.19 6.95 21.39
C ASN A 10 -5.53 8.38 21.81
N GLU A 11 -4.90 8.91 22.85
CA GLU A 11 -5.08 10.30 23.32
C GLU A 11 -4.84 11.30 22.17
N LYS A 12 -3.70 11.18 21.46
CA LYS A 12 -3.41 12.04 20.29
C LYS A 12 -4.44 11.94 19.17
N SER A 13 -5.02 10.76 18.96
CA SER A 13 -6.05 10.55 17.93
C SER A 13 -7.35 11.28 18.30
N PHE A 14 -7.75 11.22 19.57
CA PHE A 14 -8.91 11.95 20.08
C PHE A 14 -8.69 13.46 20.09
N ASP A 15 -7.52 13.95 20.51
CA ASP A 15 -7.17 15.37 20.44
C ASP A 15 -7.26 15.91 18.99
N SER A 16 -6.76 15.13 18.03
CA SER A 16 -6.81 15.48 16.61
C SER A 16 -8.25 15.50 16.09
N LEU A 17 -9.09 14.56 16.54
CA LEU A 17 -10.50 14.51 16.17
C LEU A 17 -11.27 15.71 16.74
N GLU A 18 -11.07 16.05 18.01
CA GLU A 18 -11.70 17.23 18.62
C GLU A 18 -11.34 18.50 17.85
N ARG A 19 -10.06 18.67 17.52
CA ARG A 19 -9.61 19.81 16.73
C ARG A 19 -10.21 19.82 15.32
N ALA A 20 -10.33 18.66 14.68
CA ALA A 20 -10.92 18.55 13.35
C ALA A 20 -12.42 18.91 13.36
N LYS A 21 -13.17 18.53 14.41
CA LYS A 21 -14.58 18.89 14.60
C LYS A 21 -14.77 20.40 14.77
N GLU A 22 -13.90 21.05 15.53
CA GLU A 22 -13.94 22.51 15.69
C GLU A 22 -13.73 23.25 14.35
N LEU A 23 -12.88 22.71 13.48
CA LEU A 23 -12.56 23.31 12.18
C LEU A 23 -13.60 22.96 11.11
N SER A 24 -14.39 21.89 11.30
CA SER A 24 -15.30 21.39 10.27
C SER A 24 -16.58 22.21 10.10
N TYR A 25 -16.93 23.09 11.06
CA TYR A 25 -18.13 23.92 11.00
C TYR A 25 -18.23 24.80 9.74
N SER A 26 -17.09 25.25 9.21
CA SER A 26 -17.00 26.03 7.98
C SER A 26 -16.43 25.25 6.80
N ALA A 27 -16.19 23.95 6.97
CA ALA A 27 -15.61 23.11 5.93
C ALA A 27 -16.65 22.67 4.90
N THR A 28 -16.19 22.21 3.75
CA THR A 28 -17.06 21.62 2.72
C THR A 28 -17.67 20.31 3.21
N LYS A 29 -18.76 19.87 2.56
CA LYS A 29 -19.40 18.57 2.84
C LYS A 29 -18.38 17.42 2.75
N ARG A 30 -17.49 17.45 1.74
CA ARG A 30 -16.43 16.44 1.54
C ARG A 30 -15.47 16.38 2.73
N GLU A 31 -14.99 17.53 3.19
CA GLU A 31 -14.08 17.62 4.34
C GLU A 31 -14.77 17.17 5.65
N GLN A 32 -16.04 17.54 5.85
CA GLN A 32 -16.83 17.07 7.00
C GLN A 32 -16.93 15.54 7.01
N GLN A 33 -17.13 14.90 5.85
CA GLN A 33 -17.15 13.43 5.76
C GLN A 33 -15.80 12.81 6.17
N HIS A 34 -14.66 13.44 5.91
CA HIS A 34 -13.38 12.95 6.43
C HIS A 34 -13.29 13.02 7.96
N VAL A 35 -13.86 14.07 8.56
CA VAL A 35 -13.93 14.19 10.03
C VAL A 35 -14.87 13.13 10.61
N ASP A 36 -16.00 12.86 9.97
CA ASP A 36 -16.91 11.78 10.36
C ASP A 36 -16.22 10.40 10.28
N ALA A 37 -15.40 10.17 9.25
CA ALA A 37 -14.62 8.94 9.12
C ALA A 37 -13.58 8.82 10.23
N LEU A 38 -12.89 9.91 10.59
CA LEU A 38 -11.96 9.94 11.72
C LEU A 38 -12.67 9.65 13.05
N GLU A 39 -13.87 10.20 13.26
CA GLU A 39 -14.68 9.89 14.45
C GLU A 39 -15.03 8.41 14.54
N ALA A 40 -15.50 7.84 13.42
CA ALA A 40 -15.78 6.42 13.34
C ALA A 40 -14.52 5.58 13.63
N TRP A 41 -13.34 6.02 13.18
CA TRP A 41 -12.07 5.35 13.46
C TRP A 41 -11.74 5.40 14.95
N CYS A 42 -11.73 6.60 15.55
CA CYS A 42 -11.38 6.79 16.97
C CYS A 42 -12.30 6.01 17.91
N THR A 43 -13.57 5.83 17.54
CA THR A 43 -14.55 5.04 18.30
C THR A 43 -14.49 3.53 18.00
N GLY A 44 -13.56 3.08 17.16
CA GLY A 44 -13.36 1.68 16.81
C GLY A 44 -14.32 1.12 15.77
N ASN A 45 -15.19 1.95 15.17
CA ASN A 45 -16.11 1.55 14.12
C ASN A 45 -15.43 1.60 12.74
N LEU A 46 -14.49 0.67 12.52
CA LEU A 46 -13.70 0.58 11.29
C LEU A 46 -14.56 0.32 10.05
N LYS A 47 -15.67 -0.43 10.18
CA LYS A 47 -16.60 -0.66 9.06
C LYS A 47 -17.26 0.64 8.58
N GLN A 48 -17.71 1.47 9.53
CA GLN A 48 -18.29 2.77 9.19
C GLN A 48 -17.25 3.72 8.63
N THR A 49 -16.04 3.72 9.19
CA THR A 49 -14.89 4.50 8.70
C THR A 49 -14.67 4.31 7.20
N VAL A 50 -14.50 3.05 6.78
CA VAL A 50 -14.26 2.72 5.37
C VAL A 50 -15.46 3.04 4.49
N ARG A 51 -16.68 2.77 4.99
CA ARG A 51 -17.92 3.11 4.26
C ARG A 51 -18.00 4.61 3.96
N ILE A 52 -17.57 5.47 4.88
CA ILE A 52 -17.60 6.93 4.65
C ILE A 52 -16.62 7.32 3.55
N TRP A 53 -15.40 6.79 3.54
CA TRP A 53 -14.45 7.04 2.44
C TRP A 53 -14.92 6.48 1.11
N ASP A 54 -15.49 5.27 1.10
CA ASP A 54 -16.10 4.71 -0.11
C ASP A 54 -17.24 5.59 -0.65
N ASN A 55 -18.05 6.18 0.23
CA ASN A 55 -19.10 7.14 -0.15
C ASN A 55 -18.50 8.43 -0.72
N ILE A 56 -17.43 8.97 -0.11
CA ILE A 56 -16.71 10.13 -0.66
C ILE A 56 -16.31 9.86 -2.10
N LEU A 57 -15.76 8.67 -2.39
CA LEU A 57 -15.32 8.28 -3.72
C LEU A 57 -16.45 8.12 -4.75
N THR A 58 -17.71 7.99 -4.32
CA THR A 58 -18.86 8.00 -5.24
C THR A 58 -19.21 9.41 -5.74
N GLU A 59 -18.99 10.44 -4.92
CA GLU A 59 -19.26 11.85 -5.26
C GLU A 59 -17.99 12.55 -5.80
N TYR A 60 -16.82 12.17 -5.29
CA TYR A 60 -15.52 12.80 -5.55
C TYR A 60 -14.48 11.74 -5.95
N PRO A 61 -14.52 11.21 -7.19
CA PRO A 61 -13.67 10.09 -7.60
C PRO A 61 -12.17 10.44 -7.62
N HIS A 62 -11.83 11.73 -7.66
CA HIS A 62 -10.45 12.24 -7.59
C HIS A 62 -9.94 12.50 -6.17
N ASP A 63 -10.70 12.10 -5.14
CA ASP A 63 -10.24 12.18 -3.77
C ASP A 63 -9.16 11.14 -3.47
N ILE A 64 -7.91 11.49 -3.76
CA ILE A 64 -6.77 10.58 -3.57
C ILE A 64 -6.56 10.21 -2.10
N LEU A 65 -6.94 11.09 -1.15
CA LEU A 65 -6.82 10.81 0.28
C LEU A 65 -7.84 9.74 0.69
N ALA A 66 -9.12 9.94 0.33
CA ALA A 66 -10.16 8.94 0.58
C ALA A 66 -9.84 7.61 -0.11
N LEU A 67 -9.32 7.67 -1.34
CA LEU A 67 -8.92 6.48 -2.12
C LEU A 67 -7.86 5.68 -1.38
N ARG A 68 -6.76 6.33 -0.97
CA ARG A 68 -5.65 5.65 -0.30
C ARG A 68 -6.06 5.11 1.07
N LEU A 69 -6.84 5.87 1.84
CA LEU A 69 -7.32 5.46 3.16
C LEU A 69 -8.33 4.30 3.06
N SER A 70 -9.27 4.36 2.12
CA SER A 70 -10.22 3.27 1.86
C SER A 70 -9.50 2.00 1.42
N HIS A 71 -8.60 2.10 0.43
CA HIS A 71 -7.78 0.97 -0.06
C HIS A 71 -7.03 0.28 1.08
N ASN A 72 -6.28 1.04 1.88
CA ASN A 72 -5.47 0.47 2.96
C ASN A 72 -6.36 -0.20 4.02
N MET A 73 -7.51 0.39 4.34
CA MET A 73 -8.39 -0.20 5.34
C MET A 73 -9.12 -1.44 4.86
N HIS A 74 -9.51 -1.51 3.58
CA HIS A 74 -10.03 -2.76 3.03
C HIS A 74 -8.99 -3.88 3.13
N PHE A 75 -7.72 -3.58 2.83
CA PHE A 75 -6.62 -4.54 3.02
C PHE A 75 -6.49 -4.99 4.49
N PHE A 76 -6.39 -4.06 5.45
CA PHE A 76 -6.25 -4.40 6.86
C PHE A 76 -7.46 -5.17 7.44
N LEU A 77 -8.65 -4.96 6.88
CA LEU A 77 -9.87 -5.69 7.28
C LEU A 77 -10.05 -7.01 6.51
N GLY A 78 -9.17 -7.34 5.57
CA GLY A 78 -9.27 -8.52 4.71
C GLY A 78 -10.41 -8.46 3.68
N ASP A 79 -10.96 -7.28 3.38
CA ASP A 79 -12.05 -7.08 2.43
C ASP A 79 -11.52 -6.90 0.99
N ILE A 80 -10.81 -7.93 0.50
CA ILE A 80 -10.10 -7.93 -0.79
C ILE A 80 -11.04 -7.57 -1.94
N TRP A 81 -12.26 -8.12 -1.96
CA TRP A 81 -13.23 -7.88 -3.02
C TRP A 81 -13.68 -6.42 -3.06
N ARG A 82 -13.92 -5.78 -1.91
CA ARG A 82 -14.25 -4.35 -1.89
C ARG A 82 -13.04 -3.46 -2.15
N MET A 83 -11.85 -3.85 -1.74
CA MET A 83 -10.61 -3.17 -2.14
C MET A 83 -10.51 -3.10 -3.66
N ARG A 84 -10.69 -4.24 -4.33
CA ARG A 84 -10.72 -4.34 -5.78
C ARG A 84 -11.84 -3.49 -6.37
N ASP A 85 -13.08 -3.72 -5.95
CA ASP A 85 -14.25 -3.12 -6.60
C ASP A 85 -14.36 -1.60 -6.37
N SER A 86 -13.84 -1.08 -5.25
CA SER A 86 -13.79 0.36 -4.99
C SER A 86 -12.88 1.08 -5.99
N LEU A 87 -11.73 0.49 -6.33
CA LEU A 87 -10.84 1.05 -7.35
C LEU A 87 -11.37 0.90 -8.75
N ALA A 88 -12.00 -0.23 -9.08
CA ALA A 88 -12.66 -0.41 -10.38
C ALA A 88 -13.73 0.67 -10.64
N ARG A 89 -14.46 1.08 -9.60
CA ARG A 89 -15.51 2.10 -9.69
C ARG A 89 -14.97 3.49 -10.00
N VAL A 90 -13.84 3.88 -9.40
CA VAL A 90 -13.29 5.24 -9.57
C VAL A 90 -12.42 5.37 -10.81
N LEU A 91 -11.70 4.30 -11.20
CA LEU A 91 -10.68 4.31 -12.25
C LEU A 91 -11.13 4.95 -13.59
N PRO A 92 -12.38 4.79 -14.08
CA PRO A 92 -12.83 5.44 -15.32
C PRO A 92 -12.79 6.98 -15.29
N ASN A 93 -12.67 7.60 -14.11
CA ASN A 93 -12.53 9.04 -13.97
C ASN A 93 -11.06 9.49 -14.01
N TRP A 94 -10.09 8.58 -14.04
CA TRP A 94 -8.67 8.91 -13.98
C TRP A 94 -7.96 8.63 -15.29
N ASP A 95 -7.08 9.54 -15.67
CA ASP A 95 -6.19 9.42 -16.83
C ASP A 95 -4.85 10.12 -16.54
N GLU A 96 -3.92 10.07 -17.49
CA GLU A 96 -2.57 10.65 -17.34
C GLU A 96 -2.55 12.17 -17.15
N GLY A 97 -3.64 12.88 -17.49
CA GLY A 97 -3.82 14.30 -17.23
C GLY A 97 -4.24 14.62 -15.79
N VAL A 98 -4.58 13.61 -14.99
CA VAL A 98 -4.98 13.76 -13.59
C VAL A 98 -3.83 13.39 -12.65
N ASP A 99 -3.39 14.37 -11.85
CA ASP A 99 -2.34 14.18 -10.86
C ASP A 99 -2.65 13.00 -9.92
N GLY A 100 -1.71 12.07 -9.82
CA GLY A 100 -1.84 10.88 -8.97
C GLY A 100 -2.34 9.63 -9.70
N TYR A 101 -2.63 9.69 -11.00
CA TYR A 101 -3.06 8.53 -11.80
C TYR A 101 -2.15 7.30 -11.65
N GLY A 102 -0.83 7.49 -11.68
CA GLY A 102 0.15 6.40 -11.47
C GLY A 102 -0.06 5.67 -10.13
N PHE A 103 -0.34 6.39 -9.04
CA PHE A 103 -0.62 5.79 -7.73
C PHE A 103 -1.95 5.02 -7.72
N VAL A 104 -2.95 5.50 -8.45
CA VAL A 104 -4.25 4.81 -8.58
C VAL A 104 -4.08 3.50 -9.36
N LEU A 105 -3.27 3.50 -10.41
CA LEU A 105 -2.88 2.27 -11.13
C LEU A 105 -2.13 1.30 -10.22
N GLY A 106 -1.19 1.79 -9.39
CA GLY A 106 -0.48 0.99 -8.40
C GLY A 106 -1.42 0.33 -7.38
N CYS A 107 -2.36 1.10 -6.82
CA CYS A 107 -3.36 0.55 -5.90
C CYS A 107 -4.29 -0.46 -6.60
N ARG A 108 -4.65 -0.22 -7.87
CA ARG A 108 -5.47 -1.16 -8.65
C ARG A 108 -4.73 -2.46 -8.94
N CYS A 109 -3.44 -2.37 -9.29
CA CYS A 109 -2.56 -3.54 -9.46
C CYS A 109 -2.53 -4.38 -8.18
N PHE A 110 -2.24 -3.75 -7.04
CA PHE A 110 -2.24 -4.42 -5.74
C PHE A 110 -3.58 -5.11 -5.45
N ALA A 111 -4.69 -4.40 -5.62
CA ALA A 111 -6.01 -4.97 -5.33
C ALA A 111 -6.43 -6.12 -6.25
N LEU A 112 -5.96 -6.12 -7.50
CA LEU A 112 -6.17 -7.23 -8.44
C LEU A 112 -5.31 -8.44 -8.11
N GLU A 113 -4.05 -8.22 -7.75
CA GLU A 113 -3.10 -9.27 -7.37
C GLU A 113 -3.61 -10.02 -6.12
N GLU A 114 -4.00 -9.31 -5.07
CA GLU A 114 -4.60 -9.89 -3.86
C GLU A 114 -5.89 -10.67 -4.16
N ALA A 115 -6.61 -10.30 -5.22
CA ALA A 115 -7.80 -11.01 -5.69
C ALA A 115 -7.48 -12.17 -6.66
N GLY A 116 -6.21 -12.48 -6.91
CA GLY A 116 -5.75 -13.53 -7.82
C GLY A 116 -5.90 -13.20 -9.32
N GLN A 117 -6.14 -11.93 -9.67
CA GLN A 117 -6.37 -11.46 -11.04
C GLN A 117 -5.07 -10.96 -11.68
N TYR A 118 -4.07 -11.84 -11.73
CA TYR A 118 -2.69 -11.50 -12.09
C TYR A 118 -2.51 -10.92 -13.50
N GLU A 119 -3.22 -11.48 -14.49
CA GLU A 119 -3.14 -11.03 -15.89
C GLU A 119 -3.61 -9.59 -16.08
N GLU A 120 -4.60 -9.16 -15.29
CA GLU A 120 -5.08 -7.79 -15.27
C GLU A 120 -4.20 -6.87 -14.41
N ALA A 121 -3.62 -7.40 -13.33
CA ALA A 121 -2.82 -6.64 -12.37
C ALA A 121 -1.50 -6.13 -12.97
N GLU A 122 -0.71 -7.03 -13.58
CA GLU A 122 0.65 -6.72 -14.05
C GLU A 122 0.74 -5.49 -14.97
N PRO A 123 -0.04 -5.38 -16.06
CA PRO A 123 0.09 -4.23 -16.97
C PRO A 123 -0.17 -2.89 -16.27
N LEU A 124 -1.07 -2.85 -15.28
CA LEU A 124 -1.35 -1.65 -14.51
C LEU A 124 -0.18 -1.27 -13.59
N GLY A 125 0.41 -2.26 -12.91
CA GLY A 125 1.57 -2.02 -12.05
C GLY A 125 2.80 -1.59 -12.84
N ARG A 126 3.04 -2.20 -14.01
CA ARG A 126 4.12 -1.77 -14.91
C ARG A 126 3.90 -0.34 -15.40
N ARG A 127 2.66 0.01 -15.79
CA ARG A 127 2.33 1.37 -16.22
C ARG A 127 2.50 2.39 -15.08
N ALA A 128 2.14 2.03 -13.84
CA ALA A 128 2.37 2.86 -12.66
C ALA A 128 3.86 3.17 -12.47
N ILE A 129 4.73 2.17 -12.61
CA ILE A 129 6.19 2.33 -12.55
C ILE A 129 6.73 3.17 -13.72
N ASP A 130 6.19 3.04 -14.93
CA ASP A 130 6.58 3.88 -16.07
C ASP A 130 6.24 5.36 -15.84
N ILE A 131 5.14 5.65 -15.13
CA ILE A 131 4.74 7.01 -14.75
C ILE A 131 5.59 7.51 -13.58
N ASN A 132 5.83 6.67 -12.57
CA ASN A 132 6.58 7.00 -11.38
C ASN A 132 7.41 5.80 -10.89
N GLU A 133 8.68 5.77 -11.29
CA GLU A 133 9.62 4.70 -10.90
C GLU A 133 9.82 4.55 -9.38
N ASN A 134 9.44 5.57 -8.61
CA ASN A 134 9.56 5.59 -7.16
C ASN A 134 8.38 4.94 -6.42
N ASP A 135 7.33 4.53 -7.14
CA ASP A 135 6.17 3.86 -6.55
C ASP A 135 6.51 2.40 -6.21
N ILE A 136 7.19 2.22 -5.08
CA ILE A 136 7.59 0.91 -4.60
C ILE A 136 6.40 -0.02 -4.30
N TRP A 137 5.20 0.53 -4.02
CA TRP A 137 3.99 -0.28 -3.81
C TRP A 137 3.50 -0.91 -5.11
N ALA A 138 3.53 -0.15 -6.22
CA ALA A 138 3.25 -0.72 -7.53
C ALA A 138 4.32 -1.76 -7.93
N GLY A 139 5.59 -1.46 -7.64
CA GLY A 139 6.71 -2.38 -7.88
C GLY A 139 6.56 -3.71 -7.13
N HIS A 140 6.15 -3.63 -5.86
CA HIS A 140 5.81 -4.76 -5.01
C HIS A 140 4.67 -5.62 -5.59
N ALA A 141 3.56 -4.99 -5.97
CA ALA A 141 2.42 -5.72 -6.53
C ALA A 141 2.80 -6.50 -7.80
N VAL A 142 3.65 -5.93 -8.67
CA VAL A 142 4.18 -6.66 -9.83
C VAL A 142 5.10 -7.80 -9.42
N ALA A 143 5.94 -7.63 -8.40
CA ALA A 143 6.78 -8.72 -7.89
C ALA A 143 5.93 -9.91 -7.40
N HIS A 144 4.87 -9.63 -6.64
CA HIS A 144 3.88 -10.60 -6.24
C HIS A 144 3.22 -11.31 -7.44
N VAL A 145 2.77 -10.58 -8.47
CA VAL A 145 2.21 -11.21 -9.68
C VAL A 145 3.20 -12.22 -10.28
N LEU A 146 4.47 -11.83 -10.43
CA LEU A 146 5.52 -12.69 -10.99
C LEU A 146 5.78 -13.91 -10.09
N GLU A 147 5.71 -13.73 -8.77
CA GLU A 147 5.76 -14.83 -7.80
C GLU A 147 4.58 -15.79 -7.98
N MET A 148 3.35 -15.30 -7.92
CA MET A 148 2.16 -16.15 -7.97
C MET A 148 2.01 -16.89 -9.29
N GLN A 149 2.59 -16.37 -10.38
CA GLN A 149 2.62 -17.02 -11.69
C GLN A 149 3.85 -17.92 -11.95
N GLY A 150 4.75 -18.11 -10.98
CA GLY A 150 5.93 -18.97 -11.19
C GLY A 150 7.04 -18.33 -12.03
N ARG A 151 6.96 -17.03 -12.34
CA ARG A 151 7.86 -16.30 -13.26
C ARG A 151 9.11 -15.79 -12.53
N ARG A 152 9.81 -16.70 -11.85
CA ARG A 152 10.93 -16.42 -10.92
C ARG A 152 12.04 -15.56 -11.52
N ARG A 153 12.50 -15.89 -12.74
CA ARG A 153 13.58 -15.15 -13.42
C ARG A 153 13.16 -13.71 -13.68
N GLU A 154 11.94 -13.52 -14.19
CA GLU A 154 11.40 -12.18 -14.45
C GLU A 154 11.22 -11.38 -13.16
N GLY A 155 10.84 -12.03 -12.06
CA GLY A 155 10.76 -11.40 -10.74
C GLY A 155 12.12 -10.89 -10.24
N ILE A 156 13.18 -11.70 -10.38
CA ILE A 156 14.56 -11.29 -10.06
C ILE A 156 14.97 -10.08 -10.91
N ASP A 157 14.75 -10.16 -12.23
CA ASP A 157 15.12 -9.10 -13.16
C ASP A 157 14.35 -7.81 -12.89
N TRP A 158 13.05 -7.92 -12.58
CA TRP A 158 12.18 -6.80 -12.21
C TRP A 158 12.69 -6.07 -10.99
N ILE A 159 12.93 -6.79 -9.89
CA ILE A 159 13.37 -6.19 -8.63
C ILE A 159 14.77 -5.58 -8.77
N THR A 160 15.66 -6.26 -9.50
CA THR A 160 17.02 -5.78 -9.73
C THR A 160 17.06 -4.54 -10.61
N LYS A 161 16.20 -4.45 -11.64
CA LYS A 161 16.14 -3.30 -12.56
C LYS A 161 15.83 -1.99 -11.83
N TYR A 162 14.91 -2.00 -10.88
CA TYR A 162 14.45 -0.79 -10.18
C TYR A 162 15.06 -0.64 -8.77
N GLN A 163 16.17 -1.33 -8.51
CA GLN A 163 16.63 -1.42 -7.13
C GLN A 163 17.10 -0.08 -6.53
N GLU A 164 17.71 0.78 -7.34
CA GLU A 164 18.26 2.06 -6.91
C GLU A 164 17.21 3.10 -6.48
N PRO A 165 16.12 3.35 -7.25
CA PRO A 165 15.06 4.24 -6.77
C PRO A 165 14.35 3.69 -5.52
N TRP A 166 14.26 2.37 -5.36
CA TRP A 166 13.56 1.72 -4.25
C TRP A 166 14.38 1.65 -2.97
N ARG A 167 15.71 1.53 -3.05
CA ARG A 167 16.62 1.55 -1.89
C ARG A 167 16.42 2.77 -0.99
N LYS A 168 15.93 3.88 -1.55
CA LYS A 168 15.65 5.15 -0.85
C LYS A 168 14.26 5.21 -0.20
N ARG A 169 13.46 4.14 -0.26
CA ARG A 169 12.06 4.10 0.19
C ARG A 169 11.85 3.43 1.56
N GLY A 170 12.91 3.35 2.36
CA GLY A 170 12.86 2.90 3.74
C GLY A 170 12.64 1.40 3.86
N VAL A 171 12.01 0.98 4.95
CA VAL A 171 11.87 -0.44 5.35
C VAL A 171 11.19 -1.29 4.27
N PHE A 172 10.28 -0.71 3.50
CA PHE A 172 9.57 -1.46 2.46
C PHE A 172 10.49 -1.96 1.31
N SER A 173 11.66 -1.34 1.11
CA SER A 173 12.67 -1.86 0.18
C SER A 173 13.19 -3.24 0.59
N LYS A 174 13.33 -3.48 1.90
CA LYS A 174 13.74 -4.79 2.46
C LYS A 174 12.75 -5.88 2.07
N HIS A 175 11.46 -5.56 2.06
CA HIS A 175 10.41 -6.50 1.67
C HIS A 175 10.52 -6.92 0.19
N LEU A 176 10.87 -6.00 -0.71
CA LEU A 176 11.13 -6.39 -2.11
C LEU A 176 12.40 -7.22 -2.27
N TRP A 177 13.44 -7.01 -1.45
CA TRP A 177 14.61 -7.88 -1.47
C TRP A 177 14.28 -9.29 -0.98
N TRP A 178 13.42 -9.40 0.02
CA TRP A 178 12.89 -10.69 0.48
C TRP A 178 12.15 -11.43 -0.64
N HIS A 179 11.27 -10.76 -1.40
CA HIS A 179 10.63 -11.34 -2.60
C HIS A 179 11.64 -11.86 -3.63
N ARG A 180 12.72 -11.09 -3.88
CA ARG A 180 13.80 -11.55 -4.77
C ARG A 180 14.52 -12.78 -4.20
N ALA A 181 14.74 -12.83 -2.89
CA ALA A 181 15.34 -13.99 -2.23
C ALA A 181 14.46 -15.23 -2.34
N LEU A 182 13.12 -15.12 -2.24
CA LEU A 182 12.21 -16.24 -2.51
C LEU A 182 12.38 -16.77 -3.94
N HIS A 183 12.56 -15.89 -4.92
CA HIS A 183 12.86 -16.34 -6.28
C HIS A 183 14.19 -17.09 -6.40
N TYR A 184 15.24 -16.69 -5.67
CA TYR A 184 16.50 -17.44 -5.62
C TYR A 184 16.33 -18.81 -4.96
N LEU A 185 15.56 -18.88 -3.87
CA LEU A 185 15.29 -20.13 -3.15
C LEU A 185 14.62 -21.18 -4.04
N GLU A 186 13.74 -20.74 -4.94
CA GLU A 186 13.04 -21.60 -5.90
C GLU A 186 13.96 -22.19 -6.97
N PHE A 187 15.14 -21.59 -7.19
CA PHE A 187 16.23 -22.17 -7.98
C PHE A 187 17.24 -22.97 -7.15
N ASN A 188 16.98 -23.12 -5.84
CA ASN A 188 17.89 -23.70 -4.87
C ASN A 188 19.25 -22.98 -4.81
N ASP A 189 19.28 -21.69 -5.15
CA ASP A 189 20.47 -20.84 -5.07
C ASP A 189 20.62 -20.29 -3.64
N VAL A 190 20.99 -21.18 -2.73
CA VAL A 190 21.12 -20.89 -1.30
C VAL A 190 22.18 -19.80 -1.05
N GLU A 191 23.23 -19.75 -1.86
CA GLU A 191 24.27 -18.72 -1.76
C GLU A 191 23.71 -17.34 -2.06
N ALA A 192 22.88 -17.18 -3.10
CA ALA A 192 22.22 -15.92 -3.41
C ALA A 192 21.23 -15.50 -2.31
N VAL A 193 20.48 -16.45 -1.74
CA VAL A 193 19.56 -16.19 -0.62
C VAL A 193 20.31 -15.65 0.60
N ILE A 194 21.37 -16.33 1.05
CA ILE A 194 22.16 -15.89 2.21
C ILE A 194 22.82 -14.53 1.94
N ASN A 195 23.38 -14.33 0.74
CA ASN A 195 23.95 -13.04 0.37
C ASN A 195 22.93 -11.90 0.40
N SER A 196 21.68 -12.14 -0.03
CA SER A 196 20.61 -11.13 0.03
C SER A 196 20.19 -10.84 1.48
N PHE A 197 20.06 -11.89 2.31
CA PHE A 197 19.79 -11.76 3.75
C PHE A 197 20.84 -10.87 4.43
N ASP A 198 22.11 -11.23 4.30
CA ASP A 198 23.22 -10.56 5.01
C ASP A 198 23.45 -9.11 4.54
N LYS A 199 23.15 -8.79 3.28
CA LYS A 199 23.53 -7.49 2.68
C LYS A 199 22.38 -6.53 2.47
N GLU A 200 21.14 -7.01 2.34
CA GLU A 200 20.04 -6.20 1.80
C GLU A 200 18.91 -5.98 2.78
N PHE A 201 18.42 -7.02 3.46
CA PHE A 201 17.31 -6.87 4.40
C PHE A 201 17.69 -7.05 5.87
N TRP A 202 18.70 -7.85 6.22
CA TRP A 202 19.21 -7.99 7.60
C TRP A 202 20.68 -7.55 7.76
N ALA A 203 21.04 -6.45 7.09
CA ALA A 203 22.41 -5.90 7.16
C ALA A 203 22.80 -5.40 8.55
N GLU A 204 21.83 -4.92 9.33
CA GLU A 204 22.01 -4.52 10.73
C GLU A 204 20.92 -5.18 11.59
N PRO A 205 21.27 -5.75 12.76
CA PRO A 205 20.26 -6.31 13.67
C PRO A 205 19.26 -5.24 14.11
N SER A 206 17.97 -5.56 14.03
CA SER A 206 16.88 -4.69 14.50
C SER A 206 15.97 -5.44 15.48
N GLU A 207 15.52 -4.73 16.51
CA GLU A 207 14.44 -5.20 17.39
C GLU A 207 13.08 -4.56 17.03
N ASP A 208 13.04 -3.74 15.97
CA ASP A 208 11.80 -3.14 15.49
C ASP A 208 10.93 -4.18 14.79
N ASN A 209 9.68 -4.32 15.25
CA ASN A 209 8.71 -5.23 14.68
C ASN A 209 8.50 -4.97 13.17
N ILE A 210 8.52 -3.71 12.73
CA ILE A 210 8.34 -3.35 11.32
C ILE A 210 9.54 -3.82 10.49
N ASP A 211 10.77 -3.70 11.00
CA ASP A 211 11.96 -4.24 10.32
C ASP A 211 11.94 -5.76 10.26
N ILE A 212 11.49 -6.41 11.33
CA ILE A 212 11.34 -7.86 11.43
C ILE A 212 10.26 -8.33 10.45
N CYS A 213 9.00 -7.94 10.63
CA CYS A 213 7.85 -8.47 9.88
C CYS A 213 7.82 -8.08 8.40
N ASN A 214 8.51 -7.02 7.98
CA ASN A 214 8.65 -6.72 6.54
C ASN A 214 9.88 -7.39 5.90
N SER A 215 10.68 -8.12 6.69
CA SER A 215 11.86 -8.88 6.21
C SER A 215 11.70 -10.40 6.37
N PHE A 216 10.54 -10.89 6.82
CA PHE A 216 10.22 -12.30 7.03
C PHE A 216 9.13 -12.79 6.08
#